data_AF-A0A7C3QD98-F1
#
_entry.id   AF-A0A7C3QD98-F1
#
_cell.length_a   1.000
_cell.length_b   1.000
_cell.length_c   1.000
_cell.angle_alpha   90.00
_cell.angle_beta   90.00
_cell.angle_gamma   90.00
#
_symmetry.space_group_name_H-M   'P 1'
#
loop_
_entity.id
_entity.type
_entity.pdbx_description
1 polymer ?
#
loop_
_entity_poly.entity_id
_entity_poly.type
_entity_poly.pdbx_seq_one_letter_code
_entity_poly.pdbx_strand_id
1 'polypeptide(L)'
;MKTTANQPGLKRSLDNLLQIDSYGIPEAQVDEAMNRAQMRILPFVYGSLSVLFVAYTLIQTLFLQEPGSDLMSAVALVSAVGLGVICYALLQGKIGVRWAEPLTAVLALIVFASIQLRLFLTADPKQTANLALFIFAVSVLFISTRWYLLMLLVAFAGLLHAVLSFSDYPDWRFFIVVMLAAAASGLVAHVGRVRAFRHTEILRIVERQQRQELRRRNLQLRTSIAVGQRIVSILDLEEL
;
A
#
# COMPACT_ATOMS: atom_id res chain seq x y z
N MET A 1 -41.10 -8.13 33.91
CA MET A 1 -39.65 -7.84 33.78
C MET A 1 -39.22 -8.14 32.36
N LYS A 2 -38.99 -7.10 31.54
CA LYS A 2 -38.47 -7.25 30.16
C LYS A 2 -36.97 -6.99 30.20
N THR A 3 -36.20 -8.02 29.90
CA THR A 3 -34.74 -7.99 29.76
C THR A 3 -34.37 -7.23 28.49
N THR A 4 -33.79 -6.03 28.65
CA THR A 4 -33.21 -5.27 27.56
C THR A 4 -31.88 -5.89 27.14
N ALA A 5 -31.87 -6.53 25.97
CA ALA A 5 -30.66 -7.03 25.31
C ALA A 5 -29.80 -5.83 24.85
N ASN A 6 -28.80 -5.49 25.66
CA ASN A 6 -27.82 -4.45 25.37
C ASN A 6 -26.61 -5.12 24.70
N GLN A 7 -26.61 -5.24 23.36
CA GLN A 7 -25.42 -5.62 22.59
C GLN A 7 -24.82 -4.43 21.82
N PRO A 8 -23.97 -3.60 22.45
CA PRO A 8 -23.04 -2.73 21.75
C PRO A 8 -21.58 -3.19 21.91
N GLY A 9 -21.33 -4.47 22.23
CA GLY A 9 -20.00 -4.98 22.59
C GLY A 9 -19.03 -5.14 21.42
N LEU A 10 -19.50 -5.69 20.28
CA LEU A 10 -18.60 -6.03 19.18
C LEU A 10 -18.09 -4.78 18.43
N LYS A 11 -18.98 -3.81 18.20
CA LYS A 11 -18.64 -2.56 17.50
C LYS A 11 -17.68 -1.70 18.33
N ARG A 12 -17.93 -1.55 19.63
CA ARG A 12 -17.00 -0.87 20.56
C ARG A 12 -15.66 -1.58 20.71
N SER A 13 -15.63 -2.91 20.70
CA SER A 13 -14.38 -3.67 20.77
C SER A 13 -13.53 -3.46 19.51
N LEU A 14 -14.16 -3.44 18.34
CA LEU A 14 -13.47 -3.14 17.08
C LEU A 14 -13.01 -1.68 17.01
N ASP A 15 -13.81 -0.74 17.49
CA ASP A 15 -13.44 0.68 17.55
C ASP A 15 -12.30 0.93 18.56
N ASN A 16 -12.31 0.27 19.73
CA ASN A 16 -11.20 0.33 20.70
C ASN A 16 -9.93 -0.37 20.19
N LEU A 17 -10.05 -1.41 19.36
CA LEU A 17 -8.91 -2.04 18.68
C LEU A 17 -8.38 -1.18 17.52
N LEU A 18 -9.14 -0.19 17.06
CA LEU A 18 -8.79 0.73 15.97
C LEU A 18 -8.38 2.13 16.45
N GLN A 19 -8.79 2.52 17.66
CA GLN A 19 -8.31 3.70 18.36
C GLN A 19 -6.90 3.43 18.86
N ILE A 20 -5.93 3.56 17.96
CA ILE A 20 -4.56 3.87 18.35
C ILE A 20 -4.65 5.25 18.96
N ASP A 21 -4.41 5.38 20.27
CA ASP A 21 -4.33 6.66 20.97
C ASP A 21 -3.50 7.61 20.12
N SER A 22 -4.19 8.58 19.51
CA SER A 22 -3.56 9.46 18.53
C SER A 22 -2.59 10.43 19.16
N TYR A 23 -2.40 10.39 20.50
CA TYR A 23 -1.58 11.33 21.27
C TYR A 23 -1.85 12.81 20.89
N GLY A 24 -3.08 13.13 20.45
CA GLY A 24 -3.46 14.45 19.97
C GLY A 24 -2.93 14.83 18.58
N ILE A 25 -2.34 13.90 17.83
CA ILE A 25 -1.83 14.11 16.48
C ILE A 25 -3.00 14.16 15.48
N PRO A 26 -3.11 15.21 14.64
CA PRO A 26 -4.13 15.29 13.60
C PRO A 26 -4.03 14.13 12.59
N GLU A 27 -5.16 13.49 12.27
CA GLU A 27 -5.20 12.35 11.33
C GLU A 27 -4.60 12.69 9.96
N ALA A 28 -4.87 13.90 9.46
CA ALA A 28 -4.33 14.38 8.19
C ALA A 28 -2.78 14.35 8.14
N GLN A 29 -2.12 14.58 9.28
CA GLN A 29 -0.66 14.53 9.35
C GLN A 29 -0.14 13.11 9.25
N VAL A 30 -0.86 12.14 9.85
CA VAL A 30 -0.53 10.72 9.77
C VAL A 30 -0.75 10.21 8.34
N ASP A 31 -1.88 10.55 7.71
CA ASP A 31 -2.20 10.15 6.33
C ASP A 31 -1.19 10.68 5.32
N GLU A 32 -0.78 11.95 5.44
CA GLU A 32 0.26 12.53 4.59
C GLU A 32 1.60 11.80 4.77
N ALA A 33 1.94 11.44 6.01
CA ALA A 33 3.16 10.72 6.32
C ALA A 33 3.15 9.28 5.78
N MET A 34 2.01 8.58 5.85
CA MET A 34 1.81 7.27 5.23
C MET A 34 1.92 7.35 3.70
N ASN A 35 1.31 8.36 3.07
CA ASN A 35 1.40 8.57 1.62
C ASN A 35 2.83 8.86 1.17
N ARG A 36 3.60 9.62 1.95
CA ARG A 36 5.05 9.82 1.71
C ARG A 36 5.83 8.51 1.80
N ALA A 37 5.54 7.67 2.79
CA ALA A 37 6.18 6.37 2.93
C ALA A 37 5.88 5.45 1.72
N GLN A 38 4.64 5.46 1.23
CA GLN A 38 4.25 4.73 0.03
C GLN A 38 4.96 5.24 -1.23
N MET A 39 5.06 6.56 -1.42
CA MET A 39 5.82 7.14 -2.54
C MET A 39 7.27 6.70 -2.60
N ARG A 40 7.89 6.39 -1.45
CA ARG A 40 9.27 5.93 -1.39
C ARG A 40 9.46 4.51 -1.93
N ILE A 41 8.45 3.64 -1.79
CA ILE A 41 8.54 2.24 -2.26
C ILE A 41 8.05 2.08 -3.70
N LEU A 42 7.20 3.00 -4.18
CA LEU A 42 6.60 2.97 -5.52
C LEU A 42 7.60 2.79 -6.67
N PRO A 43 8.74 3.50 -6.75
CA PRO A 43 9.72 3.29 -7.83
C PRO A 43 10.25 1.86 -7.89
N PHE A 44 10.50 1.25 -6.72
CA PHE A 44 10.96 -0.13 -6.65
C PHE A 44 9.89 -1.12 -7.13
N VAL A 45 8.63 -0.89 -6.75
CA VAL A 45 7.51 -1.73 -7.19
C VAL A 45 7.31 -1.61 -8.71
N TYR A 46 7.30 -0.39 -9.25
CA TYR A 46 7.16 -0.15 -10.68
C TYR A 46 8.33 -0.73 -11.48
N GLY A 47 9.57 -0.54 -11.01
CA GLY A 47 10.76 -1.10 -11.65
C GLY A 47 10.76 -2.63 -11.65
N SER A 48 10.46 -3.26 -10.51
CA SER A 48 10.43 -4.72 -10.42
C SER A 48 9.32 -5.34 -11.27
N LEU A 49 8.12 -4.74 -11.31
CA LEU A 49 7.05 -5.19 -12.21
C LEU A 49 7.41 -4.98 -13.68
N SER A 50 8.00 -3.84 -14.06
CA SER A 50 8.47 -3.62 -15.43
C SER A 50 9.43 -4.73 -15.87
N VAL A 51 10.43 -5.07 -15.05
CA VAL A 51 11.35 -6.19 -15.31
C VAL A 51 10.62 -7.52 -15.39
N LEU A 52 9.65 -7.78 -14.49
CA LEU A 52 8.85 -8.99 -14.52
C LEU A 52 8.06 -9.12 -15.82
N PHE A 53 7.44 -8.04 -16.32
CA PHE A 53 6.71 -8.05 -17.59
C PHE A 53 7.64 -8.30 -18.80
N VAL A 54 8.86 -7.75 -18.79
CA VAL A 54 9.86 -8.06 -19.82
C VAL A 54 10.24 -9.54 -19.78
N ALA A 55 10.58 -10.06 -18.60
CA ALA A 55 10.91 -11.47 -18.43
C ALA A 55 9.75 -12.37 -18.87
N TYR A 56 8.53 -11.99 -18.53
CA TYR A 56 7.32 -12.69 -18.92
C TYR A 56 7.15 -12.72 -20.45
N THR A 57 7.38 -11.59 -21.13
CA THR A 57 7.34 -11.49 -22.59
C THR A 57 8.38 -12.40 -23.25
N LEU A 58 9.60 -12.45 -22.71
CA LEU A 58 10.66 -13.33 -23.20
C LEU A 58 10.31 -14.81 -23.00
N ILE A 59 9.77 -15.17 -21.84
CA ILE A 59 9.33 -16.54 -21.56
C ILE A 59 8.22 -16.95 -22.53
N GLN A 60 7.24 -16.07 -22.76
CA GLN A 60 6.12 -16.38 -23.63
C GLN A 60 6.56 -16.57 -25.10
N THR A 61 7.43 -15.69 -25.59
CA THR A 61 7.94 -15.76 -26.97
C THR A 61 8.88 -16.93 -27.21
N LEU A 62 9.68 -17.32 -26.22
CA LEU A 62 10.68 -18.39 -26.39
C LEU A 62 10.19 -19.78 -26.00
N PHE A 63 9.28 -19.90 -25.03
CA PHE A 63 8.91 -21.19 -24.43
C PHE A 63 7.42 -21.54 -24.53
N LEU A 64 6.50 -20.57 -24.43
CA LEU A 64 5.06 -20.84 -24.33
C LEU A 64 4.33 -20.47 -25.63
N GLN A 65 4.09 -21.47 -26.48
CA GLN A 65 3.22 -21.35 -27.65
C GLN A 65 1.73 -21.45 -27.26
N GLU A 66 1.28 -20.52 -26.42
CA GLU A 66 -0.14 -20.42 -26.04
C GLU A 66 -0.96 -19.71 -27.15
N PRO A 67 -2.25 -20.03 -27.30
CA PRO A 67 -3.14 -19.29 -28.19
C PRO A 67 -3.15 -17.80 -27.87
N GLY A 68 -2.90 -16.95 -28.87
CA GLY A 68 -2.87 -15.49 -28.68
C GLY A 68 -1.58 -14.93 -28.08
N SER A 69 -0.47 -15.67 -28.11
CA SER A 69 0.85 -15.23 -27.65
C SER A 69 1.26 -13.86 -28.17
N ASP A 70 0.91 -13.52 -29.41
CA ASP A 70 1.29 -12.26 -30.05
C ASP A 70 0.60 -11.07 -29.40
N LEU A 71 -0.71 -11.19 -29.10
CA LEU A 71 -1.46 -10.15 -28.41
C LEU A 71 -0.98 -10.00 -26.96
N MET A 72 -0.71 -11.12 -26.29
CA MET A 72 -0.26 -11.12 -24.89
C MET A 72 1.15 -10.52 -24.75
N SER A 73 2.06 -10.85 -25.66
CA SER A 73 3.41 -10.28 -25.69
C SER A 73 3.38 -8.79 -26.01
N ALA A 74 2.54 -8.35 -26.95
CA ALA A 74 2.34 -6.93 -27.25
C ALA A 74 1.83 -6.16 -26.01
N VAL A 75 0.81 -6.68 -25.34
CA VAL A 75 0.26 -6.05 -24.12
C VAL A 75 1.28 -6.04 -22.98
N ALA A 76 2.03 -7.12 -22.80
CA ALA A 76 3.07 -7.21 -21.79
C ALA A 76 4.22 -6.22 -22.06
N LEU A 77 4.64 -6.06 -23.32
CA LEU A 77 5.68 -5.11 -23.71
C LEU A 77 5.22 -3.65 -23.51
N VAL A 78 4.00 -3.31 -23.96
CA VAL A 78 3.41 -1.98 -23.74
C VAL A 78 3.30 -1.67 -22.25
N SER A 79 2.88 -2.66 -21.45
CA SER A 79 2.82 -2.54 -20.00
C SER A 79 4.20 -2.32 -19.39
N ALA A 80 5.20 -3.10 -19.80
CA ALA A 80 6.58 -2.96 -19.31
C ALA A 80 7.14 -1.55 -19.59
N VAL A 81 6.96 -1.05 -20.80
CA VAL A 81 7.40 0.30 -21.20
C VAL A 81 6.64 1.37 -20.42
N GLY A 82 5.31 1.28 -20.31
CA GLY A 82 4.49 2.22 -19.55
C GLY A 82 4.90 2.29 -18.08
N LEU A 83 5.09 1.14 -17.44
CA LEU A 83 5.59 1.05 -16.07
C LEU A 83 7.01 1.60 -15.92
N GLY A 84 7.88 1.36 -16.90
CA GLY A 84 9.25 1.91 -16.94
C GLY A 84 9.27 3.43 -17.03
N VAL A 85 8.42 4.02 -17.87
CA VAL A 85 8.27 5.48 -18.01
C VAL A 85 7.78 6.11 -16.70
N ILE A 86 6.78 5.50 -16.06
CA ILE A 86 6.27 5.98 -14.77
C ILE A 86 7.33 5.83 -13.68
N CYS A 87 8.07 4.71 -13.66
CA CYS A 87 9.19 4.50 -12.74
C CYS A 87 10.24 5.61 -12.88
N TYR A 88 10.63 5.92 -14.12
CA TYR A 88 11.56 7.00 -14.40
C TYR A 88 11.02 8.36 -13.93
N ALA A 89 9.75 8.67 -14.21
CA ALA A 89 9.12 9.91 -13.76
C ALA A 89 9.06 10.02 -12.21
N LEU A 90 8.85 8.91 -11.51
CA LEU A 90 8.90 8.83 -10.04
C LEU A 90 10.31 9.08 -9.50
N LEU A 91 11.34 8.49 -10.13
CA LEU A 91 12.75 8.70 -9.75
C LEU A 91 13.19 10.16 -9.92
N GLN A 92 12.62 10.87 -10.88
CA GLN A 92 12.87 12.30 -11.11
C GLN A 92 12.15 13.22 -10.09
N GLY A 93 11.33 12.66 -9.18
CA GLY A 93 10.61 13.45 -8.16
C GLY A 93 9.54 14.39 -8.72
N LYS A 94 9.14 14.22 -10.00
CA LYS A 94 8.17 15.10 -10.68
C LYS A 94 6.73 14.89 -10.19
N ILE A 95 6.47 13.80 -9.48
CA ILE A 95 5.13 13.39 -9.09
C ILE A 95 4.91 13.68 -7.60
N GLY A 96 3.89 14.49 -7.31
CA GLY A 96 3.53 14.86 -5.94
C GLY A 96 2.94 13.70 -5.14
N VAL A 97 3.02 13.80 -3.81
CA VAL A 97 2.60 12.77 -2.85
C VAL A 97 1.11 12.38 -2.98
N ARG A 98 0.26 13.32 -3.44
CA ARG A 98 -1.18 13.07 -3.65
C ARG A 98 -1.47 12.00 -4.71
N TRP A 99 -0.52 11.69 -5.58
CA TRP A 99 -0.66 10.70 -6.64
C TRP A 99 -0.28 9.27 -6.23
N ALA A 100 0.11 9.04 -4.97
CA ALA A 100 0.52 7.71 -4.50
C ALA A 100 -0.56 6.64 -4.71
N GLU A 101 -1.79 6.90 -4.27
CA GLU A 101 -2.89 5.94 -4.39
C GLU A 101 -3.36 5.76 -5.84
N PRO A 102 -3.60 6.83 -6.64
CA PRO A 102 -3.95 6.69 -8.05
C PRO A 102 -2.90 5.93 -8.86
N LEU A 103 -1.60 6.18 -8.65
CA LEU A 103 -0.56 5.41 -9.33
C LEU A 103 -0.57 3.94 -8.92
N THR A 104 -0.79 3.66 -7.65
CA THR A 104 -0.93 2.28 -7.19
C THR A 104 -2.15 1.59 -7.83
N ALA A 105 -3.24 2.34 -8.04
CA ALA A 105 -4.43 1.88 -8.76
C ALA A 105 -4.17 1.60 -10.25
N VAL A 106 -3.46 2.50 -10.95
CA VAL A 106 -3.06 2.29 -12.36
C VAL A 106 -2.21 1.02 -12.49
N LEU A 107 -1.22 0.84 -11.61
CA LEU A 107 -0.39 -0.35 -11.57
C LEU A 107 -1.21 -1.62 -11.39
N ALA A 108 -2.11 -1.63 -10.39
CA ALA A 108 -2.98 -2.77 -10.12
C ALA A 108 -3.91 -3.08 -11.31
N LEU A 109 -4.45 -2.04 -11.98
CA LEU A 109 -5.29 -2.21 -13.16
C LEU A 109 -4.54 -2.81 -14.34
N ILE A 110 -3.29 -2.40 -14.59
CA ILE A 110 -2.45 -2.97 -15.66
C ILE A 110 -2.21 -4.47 -15.40
N VAL A 111 -1.87 -4.84 -14.17
CA VAL A 111 -1.67 -6.24 -13.78
C VAL A 111 -2.97 -7.03 -13.91
N PHE A 112 -4.08 -6.48 -13.41
CA PHE A 112 -5.40 -7.11 -13.50
C PHE A 112 -5.83 -7.34 -14.95
N ALA A 113 -5.70 -6.33 -15.82
CA ALA A 113 -6.03 -6.44 -17.23
C ALA A 113 -5.19 -7.52 -17.93
N SER A 114 -3.91 -7.63 -17.57
CA SER A 114 -3.02 -8.68 -18.09
C SER A 114 -3.45 -10.08 -17.66
N ILE A 115 -3.89 -10.24 -16.40
CA ILE A 115 -4.41 -11.52 -15.88
C ILE A 115 -5.73 -11.89 -16.58
N GLN A 116 -6.65 -10.92 -16.73
CA GLN A 116 -7.93 -11.14 -17.39
C GLN A 116 -7.76 -11.46 -18.88
N LEU A 117 -6.86 -10.77 -19.57
CA LEU A 117 -6.54 -11.05 -20.96
C LEU A 117 -6.05 -12.49 -21.14
N ARG A 118 -5.14 -12.95 -20.28
CA ARG A 118 -4.69 -14.35 -20.28
C ARG A 118 -5.85 -15.31 -20.05
N LEU A 119 -6.63 -15.08 -19.01
CA LEU A 119 -7.77 -15.94 -18.66
C LEU A 119 -8.78 -16.04 -19.82
N PHE A 120 -9.01 -14.92 -20.52
CA PHE A 120 -9.90 -14.87 -21.68
C PHE A 120 -9.35 -15.62 -22.90
N LEU A 121 -8.05 -15.50 -23.17
CA LEU A 121 -7.41 -16.15 -24.33
C LEU A 121 -7.19 -17.64 -24.13
N THR A 122 -6.88 -18.08 -22.91
CA THR A 122 -6.60 -19.50 -22.63
C THR A 122 -7.83 -20.28 -22.20
N ALA A 123 -8.88 -19.59 -21.72
CA ALA A 123 -10.09 -20.20 -21.13
C ALA A 123 -9.79 -21.23 -20.02
N ASP A 124 -8.60 -21.17 -19.41
CA ASP A 124 -8.14 -22.16 -18.43
C ASP A 124 -8.44 -21.66 -17.00
N PRO A 125 -9.31 -22.35 -16.23
CA PRO A 125 -9.62 -22.00 -14.85
C PRO A 125 -8.38 -21.92 -13.95
N LYS A 126 -7.29 -22.62 -14.27
CA LYS A 126 -6.03 -22.53 -13.48
C LYS A 126 -5.47 -21.12 -13.43
N GLN A 127 -5.80 -20.27 -14.41
CA GLN A 127 -5.36 -18.88 -14.44
C GLN A 127 -5.99 -18.03 -13.33
N THR A 128 -7.08 -18.47 -12.70
CA THR A 128 -7.64 -17.77 -11.53
C THR A 128 -6.71 -17.85 -10.30
N ALA A 129 -5.73 -18.77 -10.28
CA ALA A 129 -4.68 -18.74 -9.27
C ALA A 129 -3.89 -17.42 -9.30
N ASN A 130 -3.64 -16.87 -10.49
CA ASN A 130 -3.02 -15.56 -10.65
C ASN A 130 -3.92 -14.43 -10.13
N LEU A 131 -5.24 -14.57 -10.27
CA LEU A 131 -6.20 -13.62 -9.70
C LEU A 131 -6.23 -13.67 -8.16
N ALA A 132 -6.09 -14.85 -7.56
CA ALA A 132 -5.94 -15.00 -6.12
C ALA A 132 -4.64 -14.35 -5.60
N LEU A 133 -3.52 -14.56 -6.30
CA LEU A 133 -2.25 -13.87 -6.01
C LEU A 133 -2.38 -12.35 -6.16
N PHE A 134 -3.11 -11.88 -7.18
CA PHE A 134 -3.41 -10.46 -7.36
C PHE A 134 -4.17 -9.87 -6.18
N ILE A 135 -5.23 -10.53 -5.70
CA ILE A 135 -5.99 -10.09 -4.51
C ILE A 135 -5.07 -9.95 -3.31
N PHE A 136 -4.20 -10.94 -3.08
CA PHE A 136 -3.23 -10.88 -2.00
C PHE A 136 -2.24 -9.71 -2.19
N ALA A 137 -1.68 -9.54 -3.39
CA ALA A 137 -0.75 -8.46 -3.69
C ALA A 137 -1.39 -7.07 -3.48
N VAL A 138 -2.62 -6.86 -3.95
CA VAL A 138 -3.39 -5.62 -3.75
C VAL A 138 -3.59 -5.34 -2.25
N SER A 139 -3.88 -6.35 -1.45
CA SER A 139 -4.07 -6.19 0.00
C SER A 139 -2.83 -5.65 0.71
N VAL A 140 -1.64 -6.08 0.25
CA VAL A 140 -0.34 -5.65 0.75
C VAL A 140 0.14 -4.37 0.08
N LEU A 141 -0.41 -3.97 -1.06
CA LEU A 141 0.05 -2.80 -1.80
C LEU A 141 -0.68 -1.52 -1.38
N PHE A 142 -2.00 -1.57 -1.23
CA PHE A 142 -2.81 -0.40 -0.88
C PHE A 142 -2.77 -0.08 0.61
N ILE A 143 -2.56 1.20 0.94
CA ILE A 143 -2.74 1.72 2.30
C ILE A 143 -4.20 2.14 2.50
N SER A 144 -4.80 2.79 1.50
CA SER A 144 -6.20 3.20 1.53
C SER A 144 -7.15 2.02 1.39
N THR A 145 -7.98 1.84 2.42
CA THR A 145 -9.03 0.80 2.44
C THR A 145 -10.04 1.00 1.32
N ARG A 146 -10.31 2.24 0.90
CA ARG A 146 -11.25 2.53 -0.21
C ARG A 146 -10.76 1.93 -1.53
N TRP A 147 -9.49 2.16 -1.87
CA TRP A 147 -8.89 1.62 -3.09
C TRP A 147 -8.69 0.11 -3.03
N TYR A 148 -8.32 -0.42 -1.85
CA TYR A 148 -8.27 -1.86 -1.63
C TYR A 148 -9.63 -2.52 -1.91
N LEU A 149 -10.71 -2.02 -1.32
CA LEU A 149 -12.06 -2.55 -1.54
C LEU A 149 -12.51 -2.41 -2.99
N LEU A 150 -12.19 -1.28 -3.65
CA LEU A 150 -12.47 -1.09 -5.06
C LEU A 150 -11.78 -2.18 -5.91
N MET A 151 -10.48 -2.40 -5.70
CA MET A 151 -9.73 -3.41 -6.45
C MET A 151 -10.18 -4.84 -6.12
N LEU A 152 -10.60 -5.09 -4.88
CA LEU A 152 -11.20 -6.36 -4.49
C LEU A 152 -12.50 -6.60 -5.27
N LEU A 153 -13.39 -5.61 -5.34
CA LEU A 153 -14.63 -5.69 -6.13
C LEU A 153 -14.35 -5.91 -7.61
N VAL A 154 -13.35 -5.22 -8.18
CA VAL A 154 -12.91 -5.43 -9.57
C VAL A 154 -12.42 -6.87 -9.78
N ALA A 155 -11.66 -7.43 -8.84
CA ALA A 155 -11.20 -8.81 -8.91
C ALA A 155 -12.36 -9.82 -8.87
N PHE A 156 -13.32 -9.63 -7.96
CA PHE A 156 -14.51 -10.49 -7.89
C PHE A 156 -15.42 -10.34 -9.11
N ALA A 157 -15.55 -9.14 -9.67
CA ALA A 157 -16.28 -8.92 -10.92
C ALA A 157 -15.60 -9.65 -12.09
N GLY A 158 -14.26 -9.62 -12.16
CA GLY A 158 -13.49 -10.39 -13.14
C GLY A 158 -13.68 -11.90 -13.01
N LEU A 159 -13.70 -12.42 -11.77
CA LEU A 159 -14.01 -13.84 -11.55
C LEU A 159 -15.44 -14.17 -11.99
N LEU A 160 -16.43 -13.38 -11.59
CA LEU A 160 -17.82 -13.61 -11.96
C LEU A 160 -18.00 -13.61 -13.48
N HIS A 161 -17.37 -12.66 -14.17
CA HIS A 161 -17.34 -12.61 -15.62
C HIS A 161 -16.74 -13.89 -16.24
N ALA A 162 -15.63 -14.38 -15.70
CA ALA A 162 -14.99 -15.62 -16.17
C ALA A 162 -15.85 -16.86 -15.96
N VAL A 163 -16.46 -17.02 -14.77
CA VAL A 163 -17.36 -18.14 -14.45
C VAL A 163 -18.56 -18.17 -15.39
N LEU A 164 -19.14 -17.00 -15.68
CA LEU A 164 -20.27 -16.88 -16.60
C LEU A 164 -19.88 -17.15 -18.07
N SER A 165 -18.65 -16.83 -18.45
CA SER A 165 -18.17 -17.02 -19.82
C SER A 165 -17.70 -18.44 -20.13
N PHE A 166 -17.25 -19.19 -19.11
CA PHE A 166 -16.57 -20.47 -19.28
C PHE A 166 -17.13 -21.56 -18.33
N SER A 167 -18.45 -21.69 -18.26
CA SER A 167 -19.16 -22.51 -17.26
C SER A 167 -18.91 -24.02 -17.33
N ASP A 168 -18.35 -24.52 -18.43
CA ASP A 168 -18.33 -25.95 -18.75
C ASP A 168 -17.26 -26.75 -18.00
N TYR A 169 -16.37 -26.09 -17.25
CA TYR A 169 -15.31 -26.74 -16.49
C TYR A 169 -15.77 -27.14 -15.07
N PRO A 170 -15.59 -28.40 -14.64
CA PRO A 170 -16.06 -28.87 -13.33
C PRO A 170 -15.31 -28.27 -12.12
N ASP A 171 -14.14 -27.63 -12.33
CA ASP A 171 -13.21 -27.23 -11.27
C ASP A 171 -13.41 -25.82 -10.69
N TRP A 172 -14.38 -25.03 -11.18
CA TRP A 172 -14.60 -23.66 -10.71
C TRP A 172 -14.79 -23.53 -9.20
N ARG A 173 -15.39 -24.54 -8.56
CA ARG A 173 -15.63 -24.55 -7.11
C ARG A 173 -14.33 -24.44 -6.31
N PHE A 174 -13.31 -25.20 -6.70
CA PHE A 174 -12.01 -25.17 -6.03
C PHE A 174 -11.39 -23.77 -6.12
N PHE A 175 -11.41 -23.17 -7.31
CA PHE A 175 -10.82 -21.85 -7.53
C PHE A 175 -11.58 -20.70 -6.84
N ILE A 176 -12.91 -20.79 -6.76
CA ILE A 176 -13.72 -19.84 -5.97
C ILE A 176 -13.31 -19.91 -4.49
N VAL A 177 -13.15 -21.10 -3.94
CA VAL A 177 -12.72 -21.30 -2.54
C VAL A 177 -11.31 -20.74 -2.32
N VAL A 178 -10.37 -21.01 -3.24
CA VAL A 178 -9.01 -20.44 -3.20
C VAL A 178 -9.04 -18.91 -3.23
N MET A 179 -9.90 -18.31 -4.06
CA MET A 179 -10.00 -16.86 -4.17
C MET A 179 -10.61 -16.23 -2.90
N LEU A 180 -11.62 -16.87 -2.30
CA LEU A 180 -12.17 -16.46 -1.00
C LEU A 180 -11.13 -16.56 0.12
N ALA A 181 -10.33 -17.63 0.13
CA ALA A 181 -9.23 -17.79 1.09
C ALA A 181 -8.19 -16.68 0.91
N ALA A 182 -7.78 -16.39 -0.34
CA ALA A 182 -6.86 -15.29 -0.63
C ALA A 182 -7.42 -13.92 -0.23
N ALA A 183 -8.73 -13.67 -0.44
CA ALA A 183 -9.40 -12.45 -0.01
C ALA A 183 -9.42 -12.33 1.53
N ALA A 184 -9.71 -13.41 2.24
CA ALA A 184 -9.70 -13.43 3.70
C ALA A 184 -8.29 -13.20 4.27
N SER A 185 -7.29 -13.93 3.77
CA SER A 185 -5.89 -13.73 4.15
C SER A 185 -5.39 -12.34 3.80
N GLY A 186 -5.75 -11.84 2.62
CA GLY A 186 -5.44 -10.48 2.19
C GLY A 186 -6.09 -9.43 3.07
N LEU A 187 -7.35 -9.61 3.48
CA LEU A 187 -8.03 -8.67 4.39
C LEU A 187 -7.31 -8.59 5.74
N VAL A 188 -6.93 -9.74 6.32
CA VAL A 188 -6.16 -9.79 7.57
C VAL A 188 -4.81 -9.08 7.40
N ALA A 189 -4.09 -9.37 6.30
CA ALA A 189 -2.83 -8.72 5.99
C ALA A 189 -2.98 -7.20 5.82
N HIS A 190 -4.01 -6.75 5.11
CA HIS A 190 -4.30 -5.34 4.88
C HIS A 190 -4.58 -4.61 6.20
N VAL A 191 -5.49 -5.12 7.02
CA VAL A 191 -5.84 -4.52 8.31
C VAL A 191 -4.63 -4.48 9.24
N GLY A 192 -3.89 -5.59 9.37
CA GLY A 192 -2.68 -5.66 10.19
C GLY A 192 -1.63 -4.67 9.72
N ARG A 193 -1.40 -4.58 8.41
CA ARG A 193 -0.46 -3.64 7.80
C ARG A 193 -0.85 -2.19 8.05
N VAL A 194 -2.08 -1.80 7.74
CA VAL A 194 -2.55 -0.41 7.92
C VAL A 194 -2.41 0.02 9.38
N ARG A 195 -2.77 -0.85 10.33
CA ARG A 195 -2.60 -0.58 11.76
C ARG A 195 -1.13 -0.42 12.14
N ALA A 196 -0.27 -1.34 11.71
CA ALA A 196 1.16 -1.31 12.02
C ALA A 196 1.85 -0.05 11.47
N PHE A 197 1.54 0.33 10.23
CA PHE A 197 2.09 1.54 9.61
C PHE A 197 1.59 2.80 10.31
N ARG A 198 0.29 2.89 10.62
CA ARG A 198 -0.29 4.03 11.34
C ARG A 198 0.38 4.21 12.70
N HIS A 199 0.51 3.12 13.46
CA HIS A 199 1.15 3.13 14.77
C HIS A 199 2.62 3.58 14.68
N THR A 200 3.39 3.02 13.74
CA THR A 200 4.80 3.37 13.54
C THR A 200 4.96 4.86 13.19
N GLU A 201 4.08 5.40 12.37
CA GLU A 201 4.18 6.81 11.95
C GLU A 201 3.74 7.77 13.06
N ILE A 202 2.74 7.41 13.86
CA ILE A 202 2.38 8.13 15.09
C ILE A 202 3.59 8.20 16.03
N LEU A 203 4.23 7.06 16.32
CA LEU A 203 5.41 7.02 17.18
C LEU A 203 6.56 7.89 16.65
N ARG A 204 6.81 7.87 15.34
CA ARG A 204 7.82 8.74 14.70
C ARG A 204 7.49 10.22 14.84
N ILE A 205 6.22 10.61 14.76
CA ILE A 205 5.80 12.01 14.95
C ILE A 205 6.02 12.44 16.40
N VAL A 206 5.59 11.61 17.37
CA VAL A 206 5.79 11.87 18.81
C VAL A 206 7.29 12.00 19.13
N GLU A 207 8.12 11.07 18.64
CA GLU A 207 9.57 11.10 18.85
C GLU A 207 10.20 12.39 18.30
N ARG A 208 9.78 12.82 17.10
CA ARG A 208 10.25 14.09 16.52
C ARG A 208 9.87 15.30 17.36
N GLN A 209 8.65 15.34 17.89
CA GLN A 209 8.20 16.43 18.75
C GLN A 209 9.00 16.46 20.06
N GLN A 210 9.14 15.33 20.75
CA GLN A 210 9.93 15.22 21.98
C GLN A 210 11.39 15.63 21.76
N ARG A 211 12.00 15.18 20.65
CA ARG A 211 13.38 15.55 20.31
C ARG A 211 13.55 17.04 20.03
N GLN A 212 12.55 17.68 19.41
CA GLN A 212 12.55 19.13 19.21
C GLN A 212 12.39 19.89 20.53
N GLU A 213 11.55 19.42 21.44
CA GLU A 213 11.37 20.02 22.76
C GLU A 213 12.66 19.92 23.59
N LEU A 214 13.30 18.75 23.62
CA LEU A 214 14.58 18.56 24.31
C LEU A 214 15.67 19.47 23.75
N ARG A 215 15.73 19.65 22.42
CA ARG A 215 16.66 20.61 21.79
C ARG A 215 16.37 22.05 22.21
N ARG A 216 15.10 22.46 22.27
CA ARG A 216 14.72 23.80 22.73
C ARG A 216 15.12 24.04 24.18
N ARG A 217 14.84 23.09 25.08
CA ARG A 217 15.25 23.18 26.49
C ARG A 217 16.77 23.23 26.65
N ASN A 218 17.51 22.43 25.89
CA ASN A 218 18.98 22.45 25.94
C ASN A 218 19.55 23.80 25.48
N LEU A 219 18.99 24.38 24.41
CA LEU A 219 19.38 25.70 23.93
C LEU A 219 19.08 26.79 24.98
N GLN A 220 17.91 26.74 25.63
CA GLN A 220 17.56 27.65 26.72
C GLN A 220 18.55 27.56 27.89
N LEU A 221 18.93 26.36 28.30
CA LEU A 221 19.93 26.16 29.36
C LEU A 221 21.29 26.71 28.97
N ARG A 222 21.76 26.47 27.73
CA ARG A 222 23.03 27.02 27.24
C ARG A 222 23.02 28.54 27.21
N THR A 223 21.92 29.16 26.78
CA THR A 223 21.79 30.62 26.79
C THR A 223 21.79 31.17 28.21
N SER A 224 21.10 30.52 29.15
CA SER A 224 21.11 30.94 30.56
C SER A 224 22.50 30.84 31.18
N ILE A 225 23.26 29.77 30.90
CA ILE A 225 24.64 29.62 31.36
C ILE A 225 25.55 30.70 30.77
N ALA A 226 25.45 30.95 29.46
CA ALA A 226 26.27 31.97 28.80
C ALA A 226 25.99 33.39 29.33
N VAL A 227 24.72 33.73 29.61
CA VAL A 227 24.35 34.99 30.25
C VAL A 227 24.92 35.06 31.67
N GLY A 228 24.82 33.97 32.45
CA GLY A 228 25.41 33.89 33.79
C GLY A 228 26.93 34.13 33.80
N GLN A 229 27.67 33.48 32.90
CA GLN A 229 29.12 33.68 32.75
C GLN A 229 29.47 35.12 32.35
N ARG A 230 28.67 35.74 31.49
CA ARG A 230 28.88 37.13 31.08
C ARG A 230 28.71 38.11 32.24
N ILE A 231 27.71 37.89 33.10
CA ILE A 231 27.51 38.72 34.30
C ILE A 231 28.72 38.62 35.23
N VAL A 232 29.20 37.39 35.48
CA VAL A 232 30.40 37.17 36.31
C VAL A 232 31.62 37.89 35.72
N SER A 233 31.84 37.79 34.41
CA SER A 233 32.97 38.48 33.76
C SER A 233 32.90 40.01 33.81
N ILE A 234 31.70 40.59 33.93
CA ILE A 234 31.54 42.06 34.07
C ILE A 234 31.82 42.48 35.52
N LEU A 235 31.38 41.69 36.51
CA LEU A 235 31.66 41.95 37.92
C LEU A 235 33.15 41.87 38.24
N ASP A 236 33.86 40.87 37.68
CA ASP A 236 35.31 40.74 37.86
C ASP A 236 36.10 41.94 37.28
N LEU A 237 35.53 42.69 36.33
CA LEU A 237 36.14 43.89 35.75
C LEU A 237 35.92 45.15 36.61
N GLU A 238 34.91 45.19 37.47
CA GLU A 238 34.66 46.33 38.37
C GLU A 238 35.54 46.30 39.63
N GLU A 239 36.11 45.14 39.98
CA GLU A 239 37.02 45.00 41.14
C GLU A 239 38.49 45.38 40.84
N LEU A 240 38.84 45.64 39.57
CA LEU A 240 40.18 46.05 39.11
C LEU A 240 40.30 47.57 38.94
#